data_AF-C5CD90-F1
#
_entry.id   AF-C5CD90-F1
#
_cell.length_a   1.000
_cell.length_b   1.000
_cell.length_c   1.000
_cell.angle_alpha   90.00
_cell.angle_beta   90.00
_cell.angle_gamma   90.00
#
_symmetry.space_group_name_H-M   'P 1'
#
loop_
_entity.id
_entity.type
_entity.pdbx_description
1 polymer ?
#
loop_
_entity_poly.entity_id
_entity_poly.type
_entity_poly.pdbx_seq_one_letter_code
_entity_poly.pdbx_strand_id
1 'polypeptide(L)'
;MILWIILAVIALIIAVSGIKIIRPFEKGLVERLGKFRRQAQPGLNFIIPFIERIVKIDMREMVIDVPPQEVITKDNVIVTVDAVIYYEITDAFRVVYNVRDFKIAAIKLAQTNLRNVIGEMELDQTLTSRERINAKLRDVLDEATDKWGVKVTRVEIKKIDPPQDIMDAMSKQMKAERTKRAVILEAEGYKQSEITKAEGDKRSAILKAEGQAEAIKRVAEANKYKLIAEAEGQAMAIVNVFKAIHEGQPTNDLIAIRYLEALKAIANGPANKVFLPFEASSLLSSIGVISELFKEEKKDSPQKKNKK
;
A
#
# COMPACT_ATOMS: atom_id res chain seq x y z
N MET A 1 -6.59 95.50 -17.20
CA MET A 1 -5.93 94.61 -16.21
C MET A 1 -6.88 93.53 -15.68
N ILE A 2 -8.07 93.91 -15.16
CA ILE A 2 -9.06 92.96 -14.61
C ILE A 2 -9.53 91.90 -15.63
N LEU A 3 -9.78 92.29 -16.89
CA LEU A 3 -10.17 91.34 -17.96
C LEU A 3 -9.11 90.26 -18.20
N TRP A 4 -7.83 90.63 -18.22
CA TRP A 4 -6.71 89.69 -18.41
C TRP A 4 -6.56 88.75 -17.22
N ILE A 5 -6.80 89.22 -16.00
CA ILE A 5 -6.78 88.40 -14.78
C ILE A 5 -7.91 87.37 -14.84
N ILE A 6 -9.13 87.77 -15.24
CA ILE A 6 -10.28 86.85 -15.38
C ILE A 6 -9.98 85.78 -16.44
N LEU A 7 -9.42 86.18 -17.58
CA LEU A 7 -9.04 85.25 -18.67
C LEU A 7 -7.95 84.26 -18.22
N ALA A 8 -6.97 84.72 -17.45
CA ALA A 8 -5.92 83.87 -16.89
C ALA A 8 -6.47 82.87 -15.86
N VAL A 9 -7.40 83.29 -14.99
CA VAL A 9 -8.06 82.41 -14.02
C VAL A 9 -8.91 81.35 -14.73
N ILE A 10 -9.66 81.73 -15.76
CA ILE A 10 -10.44 80.79 -16.57
C ILE A 10 -9.53 79.77 -17.28
N ALA A 11 -8.44 80.23 -17.89
CA ALA A 11 -7.47 79.36 -18.53
C ALA A 11 -6.82 78.38 -17.53
N LEU A 12 -6.52 78.84 -16.32
CA LEU A 12 -5.98 78.01 -15.24
C LEU A 12 -7.00 76.95 -14.79
N ILE A 13 -8.27 77.32 -14.62
CA ILE A 13 -9.35 76.37 -14.25
C ILE A 13 -9.51 75.29 -15.32
N ILE A 14 -9.47 75.67 -16.60
CA ILE A 14 -9.55 74.73 -17.73
C ILE A 14 -8.33 73.79 -17.73
N ALA A 15 -7.13 74.31 -17.51
CA ALA A 15 -5.92 73.50 -17.47
C ALA A 15 -5.93 72.49 -16.31
N VAL A 16 -6.34 72.91 -15.10
CA VAL A 16 -6.44 72.01 -13.94
C VAL A 16 -7.56 70.98 -14.12
N SER A 17 -8.69 71.37 -14.72
CA SER A 17 -9.82 70.45 -15.00
C SER A 17 -9.46 69.37 -16.03
N GLY A 18 -8.50 69.66 -16.92
CA GLY A 18 -7.98 68.72 -17.91
C GLY A 18 -7.11 67.60 -17.33
N ILE A 19 -6.65 67.72 -16.08
CA ILE A 19 -5.82 66.68 -15.44
C ILE A 19 -6.74 65.57 -14.91
N LYS A 20 -6.64 64.37 -15.49
CA LYS A 20 -7.34 63.18 -15.03
C LYS A 20 -6.35 62.09 -14.65
N ILE A 21 -6.56 61.51 -13.48
CA ILE A 21 -5.75 60.40 -12.96
C ILE A 21 -6.47 59.09 -13.28
N ILE A 22 -5.74 58.15 -13.90
CA ILE A 22 -6.19 56.80 -14.20
C ILE A 22 -5.49 55.84 -13.23
N ARG A 23 -6.25 54.95 -12.61
CA ARG A 23 -5.71 53.99 -11.64
C ARG A 23 -4.92 52.88 -12.37
N PRO A 24 -3.95 52.21 -11.71
CA PRO A 24 -3.19 51.10 -12.30
C PRO A 24 -4.02 49.98 -12.90
N PHE A 25 -5.19 49.71 -12.31
CA PHE A 25 -6.12 48.67 -12.74
C PHE A 25 -7.16 49.15 -13.76
N GLU A 26 -7.11 50.42 -14.19
CA GLU A 26 -8.03 50.99 -15.16
C GLU A 26 -7.30 51.31 -16.47
N LYS A 27 -8.00 51.15 -17.59
CA LYS A 27 -7.60 51.78 -18.87
C LYS A 27 -8.60 52.85 -19.25
N GLY A 28 -8.10 54.00 -19.67
CA GLY A 28 -8.93 55.07 -20.20
C GLY A 28 -9.01 55.03 -21.72
N LEU A 29 -10.20 55.18 -22.28
CA LEU A 29 -10.38 55.46 -23.70
C LEU A 29 -10.70 56.95 -23.85
N VAL A 30 -9.87 57.67 -24.61
CA VAL A 30 -10.08 59.09 -24.87
C VAL A 30 -10.78 59.26 -26.21
N GLU A 31 -11.97 59.84 -26.14
CA GLU A 31 -12.80 60.21 -27.28
C GLU A 31 -12.73 61.70 -27.50
N ARG A 32 -12.63 62.13 -28.76
CA ARG A 32 -12.67 63.54 -29.15
C ARG A 32 -13.79 63.73 -30.16
N LEU A 33 -14.80 64.51 -29.82
CA LEU A 33 -15.96 64.78 -30.70
C LEU A 33 -16.56 63.50 -31.31
N GLY A 34 -16.67 62.43 -30.51
CA GLY A 34 -17.23 61.14 -30.94
C GLY A 34 -16.28 60.22 -31.71
N LYS A 35 -15.02 60.60 -31.94
CA LYS A 35 -14.00 59.72 -32.52
C LYS A 35 -13.02 59.24 -31.45
N PHE A 36 -12.67 57.95 -31.50
CA PHE A 36 -11.58 57.42 -30.68
C PHE A 36 -10.25 58.06 -31.08
N ARG A 37 -9.52 58.59 -30.09
CA ARG A 37 -8.21 59.24 -30.31
C ARG A 37 -7.06 58.38 -29.84
N ARG A 38 -7.10 57.91 -28.58
CA ARG A 38 -6.01 57.15 -27.97
C ARG A 38 -6.48 56.38 -26.73
N GLN A 39 -5.73 55.33 -26.38
CA GLN A 39 -5.80 54.70 -25.05
C GLN A 39 -4.91 55.49 -24.09
N ALA A 40 -5.44 55.80 -22.91
CA ALA A 40 -4.74 56.46 -21.82
C ALA A 40 -4.24 55.41 -20.83
N GLN A 41 -2.93 55.37 -20.63
CA GLN A 41 -2.25 54.46 -19.72
C GLN A 41 -2.44 54.90 -18.26
N PRO A 42 -2.22 54.02 -17.27
CA PRO A 42 -2.25 54.39 -15.87
C PRO A 42 -1.35 55.58 -15.53
N GLY A 43 -1.82 56.43 -14.62
CA GLY A 43 -1.11 57.64 -14.22
C GLY A 43 -1.82 58.93 -14.66
N LEU A 44 -1.03 60.00 -14.74
CA LEU A 44 -1.54 61.34 -15.01
C LEU A 44 -1.74 61.54 -16.51
N ASN A 45 -2.98 61.77 -16.91
CA ASN A 45 -3.35 62.01 -18.30
C ASN A 45 -4.00 63.40 -18.43
N PHE A 46 -3.52 64.16 -19.40
CA PHE A 46 -4.12 65.43 -19.77
C PHE A 46 -5.16 65.20 -20.87
N ILE A 47 -6.37 65.69 -20.61
CA ILE A 47 -7.48 65.74 -21.58
C ILE A 47 -7.91 67.19 -21.75
N ILE A 48 -8.37 67.53 -22.95
CA ILE A 48 -8.96 68.85 -23.20
C ILE A 48 -10.40 68.83 -22.69
N PRO A 49 -10.73 69.51 -21.56
CA PRO A 49 -12.09 69.49 -21.05
C PRO A 49 -13.07 70.04 -22.11
N PHE A 50 -14.33 69.60 -22.07
CA PHE A 50 -15.40 69.90 -23.04
C PHE A 50 -15.27 69.24 -24.43
N ILE A 51 -14.06 69.09 -24.98
CA ILE A 51 -13.85 68.50 -26.31
C ILE A 51 -13.57 67.00 -26.21
N GLU A 52 -12.85 66.59 -25.17
CA GLU A 52 -12.46 65.21 -24.93
C GLU A 52 -13.23 64.58 -23.77
N ARG A 53 -13.67 63.35 -23.98
CA ARG A 53 -14.30 62.50 -22.97
C ARG A 53 -13.40 61.32 -22.69
N ILE A 54 -13.26 60.95 -21.41
CA ILE A 54 -12.56 59.74 -21.01
C ILE A 54 -13.54 58.71 -20.47
N VAL A 55 -13.53 57.51 -21.05
CA VAL A 55 -14.26 56.34 -20.55
C VAL A 55 -13.27 55.46 -19.82
N LYS A 56 -13.50 55.22 -18.53
CA LYS A 56 -12.62 54.38 -17.70
C LYS A 56 -13.19 52.96 -17.64
N ILE A 57 -12.34 51.99 -17.85
CA ILE A 57 -12.69 50.57 -17.83
C ILE A 57 -11.79 49.87 -16.83
N ASP A 58 -12.40 49.12 -15.91
CA ASP A 58 -11.69 48.27 -14.96
C ASP A 58 -11.19 47.01 -15.68
N MET A 59 -9.90 46.72 -15.53
CA MET A 59 -9.25 45.58 -16.17
C MET A 59 -9.18 44.34 -15.26
N ARG A 60 -9.66 44.44 -14.01
CA ARG A 60 -9.65 43.32 -13.06
C ARG A 60 -10.65 42.24 -13.45
N GLU A 61 -10.45 41.05 -12.89
CA GLU A 61 -11.44 39.99 -12.98
C GLU A 61 -12.77 40.46 -12.36
N MET A 62 -13.84 40.30 -13.13
CA MET A 62 -15.20 40.63 -12.74
C MET A 62 -16.06 39.37 -12.84
N VAL A 63 -17.18 39.41 -12.13
CA VAL A 63 -18.13 38.31 -12.06
C VAL A 63 -19.49 38.73 -12.61
N ILE A 64 -20.08 37.87 -13.42
CA ILE A 64 -21.48 37.99 -13.88
C ILE A 64 -22.23 36.72 -13.49
N ASP A 65 -23.33 36.89 -12.78
CA ASP A 65 -24.30 35.83 -12.53
C ASP A 65 -25.19 35.62 -13.76
N VAL A 66 -25.29 34.37 -14.20
CA VAL A 66 -26.26 33.94 -15.20
C VAL A 66 -27.54 33.55 -14.45
N PRO A 67 -28.68 34.19 -14.75
CA PRO A 67 -29.91 33.92 -14.02
C PRO A 67 -30.41 32.49 -14.28
N PRO A 68 -31.11 31.87 -13.32
CA PRO A 68 -31.64 30.52 -13.47
C PRO A 68 -32.52 30.37 -14.71
N GLN A 69 -32.34 29.25 -15.41
CA GLN A 69 -33.13 28.90 -16.58
C GLN A 69 -33.53 27.43 -16.55
N GLU A 70 -34.76 27.17 -16.97
CA GLU A 70 -35.25 25.82 -17.19
C GLU A 70 -34.73 25.26 -18.51
N VAL A 71 -34.13 24.07 -18.43
CA VAL A 71 -33.59 23.32 -19.56
C VAL A 71 -34.09 21.89 -19.48
N ILE A 72 -34.32 21.27 -20.63
CA ILE A 72 -34.70 19.87 -20.74
C ILE A 72 -33.43 19.07 -21.03
N THR A 73 -33.12 18.07 -20.20
CA THR A 73 -32.02 17.13 -20.42
C THR A 73 -32.34 16.14 -21.54
N LYS A 74 -31.35 15.35 -21.96
CA LYS A 74 -31.53 14.31 -22.98
C LYS A 74 -32.61 13.28 -22.62
N ASP A 75 -32.81 13.01 -21.33
CA ASP A 75 -33.81 12.06 -20.81
C ASP A 75 -35.19 12.72 -20.60
N ASN A 76 -35.41 13.89 -21.18
CA ASN A 76 -36.66 14.63 -21.10
C ASN A 76 -37.04 15.03 -19.66
N VAL A 77 -36.05 15.30 -18.80
CA VAL A 77 -36.26 15.86 -17.46
C VAL A 77 -36.01 17.36 -17.48
N ILE A 78 -36.93 18.13 -16.90
CA ILE A 78 -36.78 19.57 -16.74
C ILE A 78 -35.85 19.82 -15.55
N VAL A 79 -34.79 20.59 -15.74
CA VAL A 79 -33.85 21.01 -14.69
C VAL A 79 -33.70 22.51 -14.68
N THR A 80 -33.57 23.10 -13.50
CA THR A 80 -33.20 24.51 -13.35
C THR A 80 -31.71 24.63 -13.16
N VAL A 81 -31.05 25.39 -14.04
CA VAL A 81 -29.59 25.58 -14.03
C VAL A 81 -29.25 27.06 -13.97
N ASP A 82 -28.30 27.40 -13.11
CA ASP A 82 -27.66 28.72 -13.05
C ASP A 82 -26.12 28.55 -13.00
N ALA A 83 -25.43 29.61 -13.39
CA ALA A 83 -23.97 29.60 -13.49
C ALA A 83 -23.40 30.98 -13.21
N VAL A 84 -22.11 31.03 -12.96
CA VAL A 84 -21.34 32.24 -12.72
C VAL A 84 -20.17 32.28 -13.68
N ILE A 85 -19.96 33.44 -14.29
CA ILE A 85 -18.88 33.66 -15.26
C ILE A 85 -17.88 34.63 -14.68
N TYR A 86 -16.63 34.21 -14.65
CA TYR A 86 -15.49 35.03 -14.29
C TYR A 86 -14.76 35.43 -15.56
N TYR A 87 -14.58 36.72 -15.75
CA TYR A 87 -13.97 37.27 -16.95
C TYR A 87 -13.08 38.45 -16.61
N GLU A 88 -12.07 38.68 -17.43
CA GLU A 88 -11.22 39.86 -17.38
C GLU A 88 -11.21 40.55 -18.75
N ILE A 89 -11.18 41.88 -18.72
CA ILE A 89 -11.09 42.67 -19.95
C ILE A 89 -9.63 42.69 -20.38
N THR A 90 -9.32 42.19 -21.57
CA THR A 90 -7.96 42.22 -22.13
C THR A 90 -7.75 43.47 -22.99
N ASP A 91 -8.78 43.90 -23.71
CA ASP A 91 -8.74 45.07 -24.58
C ASP A 91 -9.94 46.01 -24.35
N ALA A 92 -9.64 47.11 -23.67
CA ALA A 92 -10.56 48.19 -23.39
C ALA A 92 -11.28 48.72 -24.65
N PHE A 93 -10.56 48.85 -25.77
CA PHE A 93 -11.12 49.42 -26.99
C PHE A 93 -12.17 48.49 -27.59
N ARG A 94 -11.85 47.20 -27.75
CA ARG A 94 -12.79 46.21 -28.31
C ARG A 94 -14.04 46.08 -27.45
N VAL A 95 -13.95 46.15 -26.13
CA VAL A 95 -15.12 46.02 -25.24
C VAL A 95 -16.13 47.15 -25.44
N VAL A 96 -15.67 48.38 -25.63
CA VAL A 96 -16.57 49.54 -25.76
C VAL A 96 -17.13 49.69 -27.17
N TYR A 97 -16.34 49.36 -28.20
CA TYR A 97 -16.74 49.62 -29.58
C TYR A 97 -17.30 48.41 -30.31
N ASN A 98 -16.92 47.18 -29.94
CA ASN A 98 -17.39 45.97 -30.64
C ASN A 98 -18.68 45.40 -30.04
N VAL A 99 -19.05 45.77 -28.81
CA VAL A 99 -20.27 45.31 -28.15
C VAL A 99 -20.93 46.45 -27.38
N ARG A 100 -22.25 46.62 -27.56
CA ARG A 100 -23.01 47.68 -26.89
C ARG A 100 -23.14 47.43 -25.38
N ASP A 101 -23.51 46.20 -25.02
CA ASP A 101 -23.61 45.75 -23.64
C ASP A 101 -23.04 44.33 -23.54
N PHE A 102 -21.78 44.26 -23.12
CA PHE A 102 -21.07 43.00 -22.95
C PHE A 102 -21.79 42.08 -21.95
N LYS A 103 -22.33 42.62 -20.85
CA LYS A 103 -22.92 41.80 -19.79
C LYS A 103 -24.15 41.06 -20.30
N ILE A 104 -25.04 41.77 -21.00
CA ILE A 104 -26.25 41.17 -21.57
C ILE A 104 -25.89 40.15 -22.66
N ALA A 105 -24.90 40.47 -23.50
CA ALA A 105 -24.45 39.56 -24.56
C ALA A 105 -23.85 38.27 -23.99
N ALA A 106 -22.99 38.38 -22.98
CA ALA A 106 -22.38 37.24 -22.28
C ALA A 106 -23.43 36.36 -21.58
N ILE A 107 -24.41 36.97 -20.89
CA ILE A 107 -25.51 36.22 -20.24
C ILE A 107 -26.30 35.41 -21.27
N LYS A 108 -26.70 36.04 -22.39
CA LYS A 108 -27.49 35.36 -23.44
C LYS A 108 -26.72 34.23 -24.11
N LEU A 109 -25.43 34.46 -24.37
CA LEU A 109 -24.54 33.46 -24.94
C LEU A 109 -24.36 32.28 -23.98
N ALA A 110 -24.17 32.56 -22.69
CA ALA A 110 -24.06 31.53 -21.66
C ALA A 110 -25.34 30.73 -21.51
N GLN A 111 -26.51 31.37 -21.49
CA GLN A 111 -27.81 30.70 -21.46
C GLN A 111 -28.02 29.76 -22.66
N THR A 112 -27.65 30.22 -23.86
CA THR A 112 -27.77 29.40 -25.07
C THR A 112 -26.87 28.18 -25.01
N ASN A 113 -25.62 28.36 -24.57
CA ASN A 113 -24.67 27.25 -24.46
C ASN A 113 -24.98 26.31 -23.30
N LEU A 114 -25.43 26.83 -22.15
CA LEU A 114 -25.93 26.03 -21.04
C LEU A 114 -27.07 25.12 -21.50
N ARG A 115 -28.03 25.68 -22.24
CA ARG A 115 -29.14 24.90 -22.81
C ARG A 115 -28.63 23.77 -23.71
N ASN A 116 -27.69 24.06 -24.60
CA ASN A 116 -27.15 23.07 -25.54
C ASN A 116 -26.38 21.95 -24.82
N VAL A 117 -25.48 22.32 -23.90
CA VAL A 117 -24.65 21.34 -23.18
C VAL A 117 -25.50 20.44 -22.28
N ILE A 118 -26.45 21.02 -21.53
CA ILE A 118 -27.34 20.25 -20.66
C ILE A 118 -28.34 19.41 -21.48
N GLY A 119 -28.81 19.91 -22.62
CA GLY A 119 -29.70 19.16 -23.52
C GLY A 119 -29.06 17.94 -24.18
N GLU A 120 -27.73 17.94 -24.35
CA GLU A 120 -26.97 16.78 -24.85
C GLU A 120 -26.69 15.71 -23.78
N MET A 121 -26.91 16.03 -22.50
CA MET A 121 -26.51 15.19 -21.36
C MET A 121 -27.72 14.58 -20.64
N GLU A 122 -27.50 13.40 -20.08
CA GLU A 122 -28.45 12.72 -19.21
C GLU A 122 -28.45 13.35 -17.80
N LEU A 123 -29.56 13.25 -17.07
CA LEU A 123 -29.69 13.92 -15.76
C LEU A 123 -28.54 13.55 -14.80
N ASP A 124 -28.23 12.26 -14.69
CA ASP A 124 -27.15 11.77 -13.82
C ASP A 124 -25.77 12.31 -14.24
N GLN A 125 -25.53 12.43 -15.55
CA GLN A 125 -24.29 12.99 -16.09
C GLN A 125 -24.16 14.48 -15.76
N THR A 126 -25.26 15.23 -15.80
CA THR A 126 -25.23 16.66 -15.44
C THR A 126 -24.85 16.88 -13.99
N LEU A 127 -25.22 15.97 -13.09
CA LEU A 127 -24.91 16.06 -11.66
C LEU A 127 -23.47 15.62 -11.35
N THR A 128 -22.98 14.58 -12.02
CA THR A 128 -21.65 14.00 -11.79
C THR A 128 -20.52 14.71 -12.55
N SER A 129 -20.78 15.20 -13.76
CA SER A 129 -19.75 15.70 -14.69
C SER A 129 -19.68 17.24 -14.76
N ARG A 130 -19.78 17.91 -13.60
CA ARG A 130 -19.73 19.39 -13.53
C ARG A 130 -18.46 19.99 -14.15
N GLU A 131 -17.31 19.36 -13.91
CA GLU A 131 -16.03 19.84 -14.45
C GLU A 131 -16.00 19.85 -15.98
N ARG A 132 -16.58 18.81 -16.60
CA ARG A 132 -16.68 18.70 -18.06
C ARG A 132 -17.58 19.79 -18.64
N ILE A 133 -18.67 20.12 -17.95
CA ILE A 133 -19.58 21.19 -18.35
C ILE A 133 -18.90 22.56 -18.21
N ASN A 134 -18.23 22.81 -17.08
CA ASN A 134 -17.47 24.04 -16.83
C ASN A 134 -16.41 24.27 -17.92
N ALA A 135 -15.64 23.23 -18.26
CA ALA A 135 -14.62 23.30 -19.30
C ALA A 135 -15.22 23.61 -20.68
N LYS A 136 -16.26 22.86 -21.10
CA LYS A 136 -16.93 23.06 -22.41
C LYS A 136 -17.56 24.45 -22.52
N LEU A 137 -18.19 24.94 -21.46
CA LEU A 137 -18.76 26.30 -21.44
C LEU A 137 -17.67 27.37 -21.49
N ARG A 138 -16.59 27.21 -20.74
CA ARG A 138 -15.45 28.14 -20.76
C ARG A 138 -14.88 28.25 -22.16
N ASP A 139 -14.62 27.14 -22.83
CA ASP A 139 -14.02 27.12 -24.17
C ASP A 139 -14.90 27.84 -25.21
N VAL A 140 -16.20 27.52 -25.23
CA VAL A 140 -17.14 28.14 -26.18
C VAL A 140 -17.36 29.62 -25.88
N LEU A 141 -17.43 30.00 -24.61
CA LEU A 141 -17.59 31.40 -24.22
C LEU A 141 -16.33 32.21 -24.52
N ASP A 142 -15.15 31.70 -24.20
CA ASP A 142 -13.87 32.40 -24.44
C ASP A 142 -13.65 32.68 -25.94
N GLU A 143 -13.90 31.69 -26.81
CA GLU A 143 -13.79 31.86 -28.26
C GLU A 143 -14.72 32.95 -28.81
N ALA A 144 -15.95 33.02 -28.29
CA ALA A 144 -16.92 34.01 -28.71
C ALA A 144 -16.63 35.40 -28.14
N THR A 145 -16.20 35.49 -26.88
CA THR A 145 -15.94 36.77 -26.19
C THR A 145 -14.62 37.42 -26.57
N ASP A 146 -13.64 36.65 -27.10
CA ASP A 146 -12.36 37.20 -27.54
C ASP A 146 -12.53 38.28 -28.62
N LYS A 147 -13.53 38.14 -29.50
CA LYS A 147 -13.89 39.17 -30.51
C LYS A 147 -14.26 40.51 -29.89
N TRP A 148 -14.75 40.51 -28.65
CA TRP A 148 -15.10 41.70 -27.88
C TRP A 148 -13.96 42.18 -26.97
N GLY A 149 -12.80 41.52 -26.95
CA GLY A 149 -11.68 41.91 -26.08
C GLY A 149 -11.86 41.50 -24.62
N VAL A 150 -12.63 40.44 -24.38
CA VAL A 150 -12.83 39.85 -23.06
C VAL A 150 -12.36 38.40 -23.06
N LYS A 151 -11.61 38.03 -22.03
CA LYS A 151 -11.17 36.67 -21.77
C LYS A 151 -11.99 36.07 -20.64
N VAL A 152 -12.47 34.85 -20.83
CA VAL A 152 -13.22 34.11 -19.79
C VAL A 152 -12.24 33.25 -19.01
N THR A 153 -11.99 33.61 -17.75
CA THR A 153 -11.09 32.85 -16.88
C THR A 153 -11.67 31.50 -16.52
N ARG A 154 -12.94 31.49 -16.07
CA ARG A 154 -13.64 30.29 -15.62
C ARG A 154 -15.15 30.48 -15.65
N VAL A 155 -15.85 29.36 -15.76
CA VAL A 155 -17.31 29.28 -15.68
C VAL A 155 -17.61 28.22 -14.64
N GLU A 156 -18.48 28.55 -13.68
CA GLU A 156 -18.86 27.64 -12.61
C GLU A 156 -20.37 27.49 -12.58
N ILE A 157 -20.86 26.26 -12.69
CA ILE A 157 -22.27 25.96 -12.42
C ILE A 157 -22.53 26.12 -10.92
N LYS A 158 -23.52 26.95 -10.58
CA LYS A 158 -23.87 27.24 -9.19
C LYS A 158 -24.78 26.15 -8.63
N LYS A 159 -25.87 25.81 -9.33
CA LYS A 159 -26.74 24.67 -8.98
C LYS A 159 -27.43 24.07 -10.22
N ILE A 160 -27.80 22.81 -10.07
CA ILE A 160 -28.60 22.03 -11.03
C ILE A 160 -29.71 21.37 -10.19
N ASP A 161 -30.92 21.90 -10.29
CA ASP A 161 -32.06 21.47 -9.49
C ASP A 161 -33.08 20.75 -10.38
N PRO A 162 -33.21 19.41 -10.29
CA PRO A 162 -34.35 18.68 -10.88
C PRO A 162 -35.62 18.85 -10.02
N PRO A 163 -36.82 18.51 -10.56
CA PRO A 163 -38.04 18.43 -9.77
C PRO A 163 -37.90 17.42 -8.63
N GLN A 164 -38.55 17.70 -7.49
CA GLN A 164 -38.41 16.93 -6.26
C GLN A 164 -38.78 15.45 -6.45
N ASP A 165 -39.80 15.18 -7.24
CA ASP A 165 -40.33 13.84 -7.54
C ASP A 165 -39.27 12.94 -8.19
N ILE A 166 -38.48 13.49 -9.13
CA ILE A 166 -37.37 12.77 -9.77
C ILE A 166 -36.20 12.61 -8.80
N MET A 167 -35.89 13.66 -8.03
CA MET A 167 -34.82 13.60 -7.03
C MET A 167 -35.08 12.50 -5.98
N ASP A 168 -36.33 12.38 -5.51
CA ASP A 168 -36.75 11.36 -4.56
C ASP A 168 -36.68 9.95 -5.14
N ALA A 169 -37.12 9.78 -6.39
CA ALA A 169 -37.02 8.50 -7.11
C ALA A 169 -35.56 8.08 -7.29
N MET A 170 -34.70 9.00 -7.74
CA MET A 170 -33.26 8.75 -7.88
C MET A 170 -32.59 8.44 -6.54
N SER A 171 -32.92 9.16 -5.47
CA SER A 171 -32.40 8.91 -4.13
C SER A 171 -32.76 7.50 -3.64
N LYS A 172 -34.03 7.08 -3.83
CA LYS A 172 -34.48 5.72 -3.52
C LYS A 172 -33.75 4.66 -4.35
N GLN A 173 -33.61 4.89 -5.66
CA GLN A 173 -32.91 3.97 -6.57
C GLN A 173 -31.42 3.85 -6.22
N MET A 174 -30.71 4.97 -6.01
CA MET A 174 -29.30 4.97 -5.60
C MET A 174 -29.10 4.29 -4.26
N LYS A 175 -30.01 4.50 -3.30
CA LYS A 175 -29.96 3.80 -2.01
C LYS A 175 -30.10 2.29 -2.21
N ALA A 176 -31.06 1.84 -3.00
CA ALA A 176 -31.25 0.41 -3.29
C ALA A 176 -30.03 -0.20 -4.02
N GLU A 177 -29.50 0.49 -5.03
CA GLU A 177 -28.28 0.08 -5.77
C GLU A 177 -27.07 -0.02 -4.83
N ARG A 178 -26.84 0.98 -3.97
CA ARG A 178 -25.75 0.98 -2.99
C ARG A 178 -25.93 -0.13 -1.96
N THR A 179 -27.13 -0.35 -1.44
CA THR A 179 -27.41 -1.45 -0.51
C THR A 179 -27.15 -2.80 -1.18
N LYS A 180 -27.61 -3.00 -2.43
CA LYS A 180 -27.33 -4.23 -3.18
C LYS A 180 -25.83 -4.45 -3.37
N ARG A 181 -25.08 -3.41 -3.75
CA ARG A 181 -23.61 -3.49 -3.90
C ARG A 181 -22.91 -3.80 -2.59
N ALA A 182 -23.35 -3.17 -1.49
CA ALA A 182 -22.80 -3.43 -0.16
C ALA A 182 -23.00 -4.90 0.26
N VAL A 183 -24.20 -5.45 0.06
CA VAL A 183 -24.50 -6.86 0.37
C VAL A 183 -23.66 -7.83 -0.47
N ILE A 184 -23.48 -7.55 -1.76
CA ILE A 184 -22.63 -8.38 -2.64
C ILE A 184 -21.17 -8.34 -2.16
N LEU A 185 -20.65 -7.13 -1.89
CA LEU A 185 -19.28 -6.95 -1.44
C LEU A 185 -19.03 -7.61 -0.07
N GLU A 186 -20.00 -7.55 0.84
CA GLU A 186 -19.95 -8.23 2.14
C GLU A 186 -19.95 -9.75 1.98
N ALA A 187 -20.81 -10.29 1.12
CA ALA A 187 -20.85 -11.72 0.81
C ALA A 187 -19.55 -12.21 0.15
N GLU A 188 -18.98 -11.43 -0.76
CA GLU A 188 -17.66 -11.70 -1.37
C GLU A 188 -16.54 -11.64 -0.33
N GLY A 189 -16.56 -10.63 0.54
CA GLY A 189 -15.62 -10.51 1.66
C GLY A 189 -15.70 -11.70 2.62
N TYR A 190 -16.90 -12.15 2.98
CA TYR A 190 -17.13 -13.32 3.83
C TYR A 190 -16.59 -14.60 3.17
N LYS A 191 -16.95 -14.84 1.90
CA LYS A 191 -16.44 -15.98 1.13
C LYS A 191 -14.91 -15.97 1.05
N GLN A 192 -14.32 -14.82 0.75
CA GLN A 192 -12.86 -14.69 0.66
C GLN A 192 -12.18 -14.91 2.01
N SER A 193 -12.78 -14.43 3.10
CA SER A 193 -12.30 -14.64 4.47
C SER A 193 -12.28 -16.13 4.82
N GLU A 194 -13.38 -16.86 4.55
CA GLU A 194 -13.47 -18.30 4.82
C GLU A 194 -12.48 -19.12 4.00
N ILE A 195 -12.28 -18.77 2.71
CA ILE A 195 -11.25 -19.40 1.87
C ILE A 195 -9.85 -19.17 2.45
N THR A 196 -9.53 -17.91 2.79
CA THR A 196 -8.22 -17.55 3.34
C THR A 196 -7.95 -18.27 4.66
N LYS A 197 -8.98 -18.41 5.51
CA LYS A 197 -8.91 -19.15 6.78
C LYS A 197 -8.67 -20.65 6.54
N ALA A 198 -9.44 -21.28 5.65
CA ALA A 198 -9.27 -22.69 5.31
C ALA A 198 -7.89 -22.99 4.69
N GLU A 199 -7.37 -22.09 3.84
CA GLU A 199 -6.01 -22.19 3.32
C GLU A 199 -4.95 -22.05 4.42
N GLY A 200 -5.15 -21.11 5.35
CA GLY A 200 -4.31 -20.94 6.53
C GLY A 200 -4.28 -22.19 7.41
N ASP A 201 -5.44 -22.78 7.69
CA ASP A 201 -5.57 -24.00 8.48
C ASP A 201 -4.92 -25.20 7.80
N LYS A 202 -5.13 -25.37 6.49
CA LYS A 202 -4.46 -26.40 5.68
C LYS A 202 -2.94 -26.25 5.73
N ARG A 203 -2.42 -25.04 5.50
CA ARG A 203 -0.97 -24.76 5.54
C ARG A 203 -0.41 -25.01 6.94
N SER A 204 -1.12 -24.58 7.98
CA SER A 204 -0.75 -24.81 9.38
C SER A 204 -0.67 -26.31 9.71
N ALA A 205 -1.65 -27.11 9.26
CA ALA A 205 -1.67 -28.55 9.46
C ALA A 205 -0.50 -29.26 8.74
N ILE A 206 -0.20 -28.86 7.50
CA ILE A 206 0.94 -29.39 6.74
C ILE A 206 2.25 -29.07 7.46
N LEU A 207 2.48 -27.81 7.81
CA LEU A 207 3.70 -27.38 8.51
C LEU A 207 3.87 -28.09 9.86
N LYS A 208 2.77 -28.34 10.60
CA LYS A 208 2.81 -29.13 11.84
C LYS A 208 3.21 -30.59 11.57
N ALA A 209 2.63 -31.22 10.56
CA ALA A 209 2.95 -32.61 10.21
C ALA A 209 4.40 -32.76 9.72
N GLU A 210 4.88 -31.83 8.89
CA GLU A 210 6.27 -31.76 8.44
C GLU A 210 7.23 -31.55 9.62
N GLY A 211 6.91 -30.60 10.50
CA GLY A 211 7.70 -30.36 11.71
C GLY A 211 7.76 -31.57 12.65
N GLN A 212 6.65 -32.31 12.80
CA GLN A 212 6.62 -33.56 13.57
C GLN A 212 7.45 -34.66 12.91
N ALA A 213 7.32 -34.86 11.59
CA ALA A 213 8.10 -35.85 10.85
C ALA A 213 9.60 -35.55 10.94
N GLU A 214 9.98 -34.28 10.80
CA GLU A 214 11.37 -33.85 10.91
C GLU A 214 11.90 -34.04 12.34
N ALA A 215 11.10 -33.72 13.37
CA ALA A 215 11.46 -33.97 14.76
C ALA A 215 11.67 -35.47 15.04
N ILE A 216 10.76 -36.34 14.58
CA ILE A 216 10.89 -37.80 14.72
C ILE A 216 12.16 -38.29 14.01
N LYS A 217 12.44 -37.80 12.80
CA LYS A 217 13.65 -38.15 12.05
C LYS A 217 14.92 -37.75 12.82
N ARG A 218 14.98 -36.52 13.34
CA ARG A 218 16.11 -36.06 14.17
C ARG A 218 16.29 -36.91 15.42
N VAL A 219 15.21 -37.29 16.10
CA VAL A 219 15.27 -38.17 17.27
C VAL A 219 15.76 -39.58 16.89
N ALA A 220 15.28 -40.13 15.77
CA ALA A 220 15.73 -41.43 15.28
C ALA A 220 17.21 -41.43 14.88
N GLU A 221 17.67 -40.38 14.21
CA GLU A 221 19.09 -40.17 13.87
C GLU A 221 19.95 -40.04 15.13
N ALA A 222 19.50 -39.27 16.12
CA ALA A 222 20.18 -39.14 17.41
C ALA A 222 20.28 -40.49 18.14
N ASN A 223 19.21 -41.28 18.15
CA ASN A 223 19.20 -42.62 18.74
C ASN A 223 20.13 -43.58 18.00
N LYS A 224 20.13 -43.56 16.66
CA LYS A 224 21.05 -44.36 15.84
C LYS A 224 22.50 -43.99 16.13
N TYR A 225 22.83 -42.70 16.16
CA TYR A 225 24.18 -42.23 16.49
C TYR A 225 24.60 -42.67 17.90
N LYS A 226 23.71 -42.52 18.89
CA LYS A 226 23.94 -43.00 20.25
C LYS A 226 24.27 -44.50 20.28
N LEU A 227 23.48 -45.34 19.61
CA LEU A 227 23.70 -46.80 19.57
C LEU A 227 25.03 -47.18 18.89
N ILE A 228 25.39 -46.49 17.80
CA ILE A 228 26.68 -46.71 17.12
C ILE A 228 27.84 -46.32 18.05
N ALA A 229 27.76 -45.15 18.68
CA ALA A 229 28.79 -44.69 19.61
C ALA A 229 28.93 -45.61 20.85
N GLU A 230 27.81 -46.11 21.39
CA GLU A 230 27.82 -47.11 22.47
C GLU A 230 28.43 -48.44 22.01
N ALA A 231 28.08 -48.93 20.83
CA ALA A 231 28.63 -50.17 20.27
C ALA A 231 30.14 -50.05 19.96
N GLU A 232 30.58 -48.92 19.40
CA GLU A 232 32.01 -48.62 19.20
C GLU A 232 32.75 -48.51 20.53
N GLY A 233 32.16 -47.82 21.51
CA GLY A 233 32.69 -47.72 22.88
C GLY A 233 32.87 -49.11 23.52
N GLN A 234 31.87 -49.98 23.39
CA GLN A 234 31.94 -51.37 23.86
C GLN A 234 33.00 -52.18 23.11
N ALA A 235 33.07 -52.06 21.78
CA ALA A 235 34.07 -52.76 20.97
C ALA A 235 35.49 -52.32 21.37
N MET A 236 35.74 -51.02 21.52
CA MET A 236 37.02 -50.49 22.01
C MET A 236 37.32 -50.97 23.43
N ALA A 237 36.34 -50.99 24.32
CA ALA A 237 36.52 -51.52 25.67
C ALA A 237 36.91 -53.00 25.65
N ILE A 238 36.26 -53.83 24.82
CA ILE A 238 36.60 -55.25 24.64
C ILE A 238 38.02 -55.40 24.10
N VAL A 239 38.39 -54.66 23.06
CA VAL A 239 39.75 -54.71 22.48
C VAL A 239 40.80 -54.28 23.50
N ASN A 240 40.55 -53.21 24.25
CA ASN A 240 41.47 -52.73 25.29
C ASN A 240 41.63 -53.76 26.42
N VAL A 241 40.52 -54.34 26.90
CA VAL A 241 40.57 -55.41 27.90
C VAL A 241 41.29 -56.64 27.36
N PHE A 242 40.99 -57.07 26.13
CA PHE A 242 41.66 -58.19 25.47
C PHE A 242 43.17 -57.97 25.35
N LYS A 243 43.58 -56.78 24.88
CA LYS A 243 44.98 -56.40 24.74
C LYS A 243 45.68 -56.33 26.10
N ALA A 244 45.07 -55.72 27.12
CA ALA A 244 45.60 -55.66 28.47
C ALA A 244 45.78 -57.06 29.10
N ILE A 245 44.85 -58.00 28.83
CA ILE A 245 44.98 -59.40 29.25
C ILE A 245 46.16 -60.08 28.55
N HIS A 246 46.37 -59.86 27.25
CA HIS A 246 47.47 -60.51 26.52
C HIS A 246 48.84 -59.94 26.89
N GLU A 247 48.94 -58.61 27.07
CA GLU A 247 50.18 -57.94 27.47
C GLU A 247 50.56 -58.27 28.93
N GLY A 248 49.57 -58.47 29.80
CA GLY A 248 49.79 -58.76 31.22
C GLY A 248 50.21 -60.19 31.55
N GLN A 249 50.22 -61.12 30.58
CA GLN A 249 50.56 -62.55 30.75
C GLN A 249 50.00 -63.16 32.06
N PRO A 250 48.67 -63.26 32.20
CA PRO A 250 48.04 -63.68 33.45
C PRO A 250 48.47 -65.09 33.84
N THR A 251 48.81 -65.27 35.12
CA THR A 251 49.08 -66.58 35.70
C THR A 251 47.81 -67.44 35.72
N ASN A 252 47.96 -68.77 35.67
CA ASN A 252 46.85 -69.73 35.64
C ASN A 252 45.84 -69.54 36.80
N ASP A 253 46.29 -69.05 37.95
CA ASP A 253 45.44 -68.76 39.11
C ASP A 253 44.46 -67.60 38.85
N LEU A 254 44.87 -66.57 38.11
CA LEU A 254 44.01 -65.43 37.76
C LEU A 254 42.90 -65.84 36.79
N ILE A 255 43.22 -66.74 35.85
CA ILE A 255 42.26 -67.31 34.89
C ILE A 255 41.21 -68.13 35.64
N ALA A 256 41.62 -68.92 36.63
CA ALA A 256 40.71 -69.68 37.48
C ALA A 256 39.78 -68.77 38.32
N ILE A 257 40.31 -67.66 38.87
CA ILE A 257 39.49 -66.68 39.60
C ILE A 257 38.49 -65.99 38.67
N ARG A 258 38.89 -65.54 37.47
CA ARG A 258 37.97 -64.95 36.48
C ARG A 258 36.92 -65.95 35.99
N TYR A 259 37.27 -67.22 35.87
CA TYR A 259 36.32 -68.29 35.56
C TYR A 259 35.30 -68.51 36.67
N LEU A 260 35.73 -68.52 37.94
CA LEU A 260 34.83 -68.58 39.11
C LEU A 260 33.94 -67.32 39.23
N GLU A 261 34.46 -66.13 38.91
CA GLU A 261 33.67 -64.89 38.83
C GLU A 261 32.65 -64.94 37.69
N ALA A 262 33.02 -65.46 36.51
CA ALA A 262 32.11 -65.67 35.39
C ALA A 262 31.01 -66.68 35.76
N LEU A 263 31.35 -67.76 36.47
CA LEU A 263 30.38 -68.71 37.03
C LEU A 263 29.45 -68.05 38.05
N LYS A 264 29.94 -67.13 38.89
CA LYS A 264 29.11 -66.34 39.83
C LYS A 264 28.15 -65.41 39.08
N ALA A 265 28.57 -64.78 37.99
CA ALA A 265 27.71 -63.95 37.14
C ALA A 265 26.64 -64.79 36.43
N ILE A 266 26.99 -66.00 35.99
CA ILE A 266 26.04 -66.97 35.40
C ILE A 266 25.04 -67.47 36.46
N ALA A 267 25.49 -67.74 37.69
CA ALA A 267 24.62 -68.17 38.80
C ALA A 267 23.65 -67.09 39.28
N ASN A 268 24.02 -65.81 39.18
CA ASN A 268 23.16 -64.67 39.54
C ASN A 268 22.28 -64.17 38.38
N GLY A 269 22.39 -64.76 37.18
CA GLY A 269 21.53 -64.44 36.05
C GLY A 269 20.12 -65.05 36.23
N PRO A 270 19.05 -64.40 35.73
CA PRO A 270 17.66 -64.85 35.93
C PRO A 270 17.28 -66.15 35.18
N ALA A 271 18.24 -66.88 34.60
CA ALA A 271 18.00 -68.02 33.73
C ALA A 271 18.12 -69.37 34.48
N ASN A 272 17.05 -70.16 34.48
CA ASN A 272 16.93 -71.43 35.21
C ASN A 272 17.61 -72.65 34.55
N LYS A 273 18.36 -72.46 33.45
CA LYS A 273 19.08 -73.52 32.73
C LYS A 273 20.50 -73.04 32.40
N VAL A 274 21.49 -73.68 33.01
CA VAL A 274 22.92 -73.35 32.86
C VAL A 274 23.61 -74.48 32.10
N PHE A 275 24.21 -74.17 30.95
CA PHE A 275 25.05 -75.09 30.18
C PHE A 275 26.52 -74.82 30.52
N LEU A 276 27.20 -75.83 31.09
CA LEU A 276 28.63 -75.78 31.38
C LEU A 276 29.43 -76.35 30.20
N PRO A 277 30.44 -75.64 29.66
CA PRO A 277 31.26 -76.14 28.56
C PRO A 277 32.08 -77.39 28.97
N PHE A 278 32.25 -78.31 28.02
CA PHE A 278 32.64 -79.73 28.18
C PHE A 278 34.13 -79.98 28.55
N GLU A 279 34.90 -78.97 28.93
CA GLU A 279 36.33 -79.12 29.23
C GLU A 279 36.67 -79.09 30.73
N ALA A 280 35.67 -79.19 31.60
CA ALA A 280 35.88 -79.42 33.04
C ALA A 280 36.68 -80.71 33.34
N SER A 281 36.68 -81.67 32.42
CA SER A 281 37.46 -82.90 32.48
C SER A 281 38.97 -82.67 32.40
N SER A 282 39.45 -81.65 31.67
CA SER A 282 40.89 -81.36 31.52
C SER A 282 41.51 -80.76 32.79
N LEU A 283 40.71 -80.03 33.58
CA LEU A 283 41.10 -79.50 34.88
C LEU A 283 41.13 -80.57 35.98
N LEU A 284 40.28 -81.59 35.89
CA LEU A 284 40.37 -82.76 36.77
C LEU A 284 41.61 -83.59 36.46
N SER A 285 42.05 -83.64 35.19
CA SER A 285 43.28 -84.30 34.77
C SER A 285 44.54 -83.60 35.30
N SER A 286 44.59 -82.27 35.31
CA SER A 286 45.73 -81.54 35.89
C SER A 286 45.82 -81.72 37.41
N ILE A 287 44.69 -81.88 38.11
CA ILE A 287 44.66 -82.28 39.53
C ILE A 287 45.13 -83.73 39.73
N GLY A 288 44.78 -84.64 38.81
CA GLY A 288 45.23 -86.04 38.83
C GLY A 288 46.75 -86.19 38.68
N VAL A 289 47.36 -85.46 37.75
CA VAL A 289 48.82 -85.45 37.51
C VAL A 289 49.59 -84.88 38.71
N ILE A 290 49.04 -83.86 39.37
CA ILE A 290 49.61 -83.36 40.64
C ILE A 290 49.58 -84.48 41.70
N SER A 291 48.52 -85.28 41.78
CA SER A 291 48.44 -86.40 42.73
C SER A 291 49.38 -87.58 42.41
N GLU A 292 49.71 -87.82 41.14
CA GLU A 292 50.68 -88.85 40.72
C GLU A 292 52.13 -88.44 41.00
N LEU A 293 52.48 -87.17 40.80
CA LEU A 293 53.76 -86.61 41.25
C LEU A 293 53.97 -86.75 42.76
N PHE A 294 52.91 -86.59 43.57
CA PHE A 294 52.97 -86.82 45.03
C PHE A 294 52.99 -88.32 45.43
N LYS A 295 52.76 -89.27 44.50
CA LYS A 295 52.73 -90.72 44.79
C LYS A 295 54.00 -91.46 44.39
N GLU A 296 54.73 -91.01 43.36
CA GLU A 296 56.01 -91.60 42.96
C GLU A 296 57.16 -91.32 43.94
N GLU A 297 57.13 -90.23 44.71
CA GLU A 297 58.12 -89.97 45.77
C GLU A 297 58.08 -90.96 46.95
N LYS A 298 57.03 -91.77 47.10
CA LYS A 298 56.83 -92.64 48.29
C LYS A 298 57.23 -94.12 48.12
N LYS A 299 57.84 -94.53 47.00
CA LYS A 299 58.08 -95.97 46.70
C LYS A 299 59.52 -96.42 46.43
N ASP A 300 60.54 -95.60 46.73
CA ASP A 300 61.93 -96.06 46.81
C ASP A 300 62.50 -95.92 48.22
N SER A 301 62.61 -97.04 48.94
CA SER A 301 63.39 -97.19 50.17
C SER A 301 63.85 -98.65 50.28
N PRO A 302 65.15 -98.96 50.12
CA PRO A 302 65.66 -100.31 50.28
C PRO A 302 66.12 -100.59 51.72
N GLN A 303 65.62 -101.68 52.33
CA GLN A 303 66.24 -102.33 53.48
C GLN A 303 66.87 -103.67 53.05
N LYS A 304 68.19 -103.83 53.23
CA LYS A 304 68.80 -105.15 53.49
C LYS A 304 70.21 -105.08 54.10
N LYS A 305 70.34 -105.86 55.19
CA LYS A 305 71.49 -106.68 55.68
C LYS A 305 72.37 -106.16 56.83
N ASN A 306 72.19 -106.85 57.96
CA ASN A 306 73.16 -107.16 59.00
C ASN A 306 74.44 -107.83 58.46
N LYS A 307 75.62 -107.47 59.02
CA LYS A 307 76.53 -108.40 59.74
C LYS A 307 77.79 -107.66 60.26
N LYS A 308 78.11 -107.96 61.54
CA LYS A 308 79.36 -107.80 62.28
C LYS A 308 79.80 -106.39 62.65
#